data_AF-A0A0F5I6T0-F1
#
_entry.id   AF-A0A0F5I6T0-F1
#
_cell.length_a   1.000
_cell.length_b   1.000
_cell.length_c   1.000
_cell.angle_alpha   90.00
_cell.angle_beta   90.00
_cell.angle_gamma   90.00
#
_symmetry.space_group_name_H-M   'P 1'
#
loop_
_entity.id
_entity.type
_entity.pdbx_description
1 polymer ?
#
loop_
_entity_poly.entity_id
_entity_poly.type
_entity_poly.pdbx_seq_one_letter_code
_entity_poly.pdbx_strand_id
1 'polypeptide(L)' 'MNKGEEQKEFLQQLQWAKDQDRILAEIEAKLYEMRAIAEYAANHELTADEVELLNDQLRELKGEIDSLEQRLHSVVH' A
#
# COMPACT_ATOMS: atom_id res chain seq x y z
N MET A 1 -6.34 28.68 23.70
CA MET A 1 -7.19 28.24 22.59
C MET A 1 -8.60 28.06 23.12
N ASN A 2 -9.62 28.36 22.32
CA ASN A 2 -11.01 28.13 22.75
C ASN A 2 -11.36 26.66 22.51
N LYS A 3 -12.21 26.06 23.36
CA LYS A 3 -12.59 24.64 23.32
C LYS A 3 -13.11 24.17 21.94
N GLY A 4 -13.71 25.08 21.17
CA GLY A 4 -14.15 24.82 19.79
C GLY A 4 -13.03 24.74 18.75
N GLU A 5 -11.90 25.41 18.97
CA GLU A 5 -10.72 25.35 18.08
C GLU A 5 -9.96 24.04 18.29
N GLU A 6 -9.75 23.65 19.56
CA GLU A 6 -9.14 22.37 19.93
C GLU A 6 -9.93 21.17 19.37
N GLN A 7 -11.27 21.22 19.44
CA GLN A 7 -12.11 20.17 18.87
C GLN A 7 -11.97 20.08 17.34
N LYS A 8 -11.84 21.22 16.65
CA LYS A 8 -11.68 21.26 15.20
C LYS A 8 -10.32 20.70 14.77
N GLU A 9 -9.25 21.07 15.45
CA GLU A 9 -7.90 20.53 15.20
C GLU A 9 -7.85 19.03 15.46
N PHE A 10 -8.45 18.55 16.55
CA PHE A 10 -8.53 17.13 16.85
C PHE A 10 -9.26 16.34 15.74
N LEU A 11 -10.38 16.86 15.24
CA LEU A 11 -11.12 16.21 14.14
C LEU A 11 -10.30 16.18 12.85
N GLN A 12 -9.51 17.22 12.56
CA GLN A 12 -8.62 17.24 11.40
C GLN A 12 -7.50 16.19 11.53
N GLN A 13 -6.85 16.11 12.71
CA GLN A 13 -5.83 15.09 12.98
C GLN A 13 -6.39 13.68 12.90
N LEU A 14 -7.61 13.46 13.41
CA LEU A 14 -8.28 12.17 13.32
C LEU A 14 -8.57 11.78 11.87
N GLN A 15 -9.02 12.73 11.05
CA GLN A 15 -9.28 12.46 9.64
C GLN A 15 -7.98 12.14 8.89
N TRP A 16 -6.92 12.91 9.13
CA TRP A 16 -5.59 12.65 8.59
C TRP A 16 -5.09 11.25 8.94
N ALA A 17 -5.22 10.82 10.20
CA ALA A 17 -4.81 9.49 10.64
C ALA A 17 -5.62 8.38 9.94
N LYS A 18 -6.93 8.57 9.74
CA LYS A 18 -7.78 7.61 9.00
C LYS A 18 -7.39 7.50 7.54
N ASP A 19 -7.03 8.62 6.92
CA ASP A 19 -6.62 8.64 5.51
C ASP A 19 -5.28 7.91 5.33
N GLN A 20 -4.35 8.06 6.27
CA GLN A 20 -3.09 7.30 6.29
C GLN A 20 -3.31 5.80 6.52
N ASP A 21 -4.15 5.44 7.50
CA ASP A 21 -4.47 4.04 7.82
C ASP A 21 -5.06 3.31 6.60
N ARG A 22 -5.93 3.99 5.84
CA ARG A 22 -6.46 3.45 4.59
C ARG A 22 -5.37 3.17 3.55
N ILE A 23 -4.43 4.09 3.36
CA ILE A 23 -3.33 3.90 2.40
C ILE A 23 -2.45 2.71 2.84
N LEU A 24 -2.16 2.59 4.13
CA LEU A 24 -1.39 1.47 4.67
C LEU A 24 -2.10 0.13 4.47
N ALA A 25 -3.41 0.07 4.68
CA ALA A 25 -4.19 -1.13 4.40
C ALA A 25 -4.17 -1.53 2.91
N GLU A 26 -4.20 -0.56 2.00
CA GLU A 26 -4.06 -0.80 0.56
C GLU A 26 -2.66 -1.34 0.21
N ILE A 27 -1.60 -0.82 0.83
CA ILE A 27 -0.23 -1.33 0.66
C ILE A 27 -0.12 -2.76 1.21
N GLU A 28 -0.66 -3.02 2.41
CA GLU A 28 -0.60 -4.34 3.04
C GLU A 28 -1.28 -5.40 2.17
N ALA A 29 -2.45 -5.11 1.60
CA ALA A 29 -3.14 -6.03 0.70
C ALA A 29 -2.27 -6.41 -0.51
N LYS A 30 -1.60 -5.42 -1.13
CA LYS A 30 -0.70 -5.65 -2.28
C LYS A 30 0.54 -6.46 -1.91
N LEU A 31 1.09 -6.25 -0.71
CA LEU A 31 2.21 -7.05 -0.21
C LEU A 31 1.79 -8.50 0.02
N TYR A 32 0.57 -8.76 0.49
CA TYR A 32 0.03 -10.12 0.57
C TYR A 32 -0.12 -10.77 -0.81
N GLU A 33 -0.55 -10.01 -1.83
CA GLU A 33 -0.60 -10.50 -3.22
C GLU A 33 0.80 -10.86 -3.75
N MET A 34 1.79 -9.99 -3.55
CA MET A 34 3.19 -10.27 -3.92
C MET A 34 3.70 -11.54 -3.22
N ARG A 35 3.38 -11.71 -1.94
CA ARG A 35 3.74 -12.90 -1.18
C ARG A 35 3.08 -14.15 -1.76
N ALA A 36 1.80 -14.10 -2.12
CA ALA A 36 1.11 -15.24 -2.72
C ALA A 36 1.74 -15.65 -4.06
N ILE A 37 2.16 -14.69 -4.88
CA ILE A 37 2.90 -14.96 -6.13
C ILE A 37 4.23 -15.66 -5.85
N ALA A 38 5.00 -15.17 -4.87
CA ALA A 38 6.28 -15.77 -4.49
C ALA A 38 6.11 -17.18 -3.92
N GLU A 39 5.11 -17.40 -3.08
CA GLU A 39 4.77 -18.72 -2.55
C GLU A 39 4.33 -19.67 -3.66
N TYR A 40 3.53 -19.21 -4.63
CA TYR A 40 3.15 -20.02 -5.79
C TYR A 40 4.38 -20.42 -6.61
N ALA A 41 5.24 -19.46 -6.95
CA ALA A 41 6.45 -19.72 -7.74
C ALA A 41 7.45 -20.65 -7.06
N ALA A 42 7.54 -20.61 -5.72
CA ALA A 42 8.42 -21.49 -4.96
C ALA A 42 7.95 -22.96 -4.92
N ASN A 43 6.64 -23.19 -5.08
CA ASN A 43 6.03 -24.51 -4.92
C ASN A 43 5.67 -25.22 -6.23
N HIS A 44 5.88 -24.57 -7.38
CA HIS A 44 5.53 -25.11 -8.69
C HIS A 44 6.72 -25.10 -9.65
N GLU A 45 6.80 -26.10 -10.53
CA GLU A 45 7.70 -26.05 -11.68
C GLU A 45 7.07 -25.11 -12.73
N LEU A 46 7.73 -23.99 -12.96
CA LEU A 46 7.26 -22.97 -13.89
C LEU A 46 8.05 -23.01 -15.19
N THR A 47 7.33 -22.77 -16.28
CA THR A 47 7.94 -22.46 -17.58
C THR A 47 8.54 -21.06 -17.59
N ALA A 48 9.40 -20.77 -18.57
CA ALA A 48 9.97 -19.44 -18.73
C ALA A 48 8.90 -18.35 -18.91
N ASP A 49 7.86 -18.65 -19.69
CA ASP A 49 6.75 -17.73 -19.95
C ASP A 49 5.94 -17.43 -18.67
N GLU A 50 5.70 -18.44 -17.83
CA GLU A 50 5.04 -18.25 -16.53
C GLU A 50 5.91 -17.43 -15.56
N VAL A 51 7.22 -17.66 -15.55
CA VAL A 51 8.15 -16.86 -14.75
C VAL A 51 8.12 -15.39 -15.20
N GLU A 52 8.10 -15.13 -16.50
CA GLU A 52 8.02 -13.76 -17.03
C GLU A 52 6.70 -13.09 -16.61
N LEU A 53 5.58 -13.79 -16.76
CA LEU A 53 4.26 -13.30 -16.35
C LEU A 53 4.21 -12.93 -14.87
N LEU A 54 4.67 -13.83 -13.98
CA LEU A 54 4.66 -13.57 -12.53
C LEU A 54 5.58 -12.40 -12.17
N ASN A 55 6.71 -12.24 -12.86
CA ASN A 55 7.59 -11.09 -12.66
C ASN A 55 6.94 -9.78 -13.08
N ASP A 56 6.18 -9.77 -14.17
CA ASP A 56 5.46 -8.58 -14.60
C ASP A 56 4.36 -8.19 -13.60
N GLN A 57 3.63 -9.17 -13.06
CA GLN A 57 2.68 -8.93 -11.96
C GLN A 57 3.36 -8.35 -10.71
N LEU A 58 4.53 -8.86 -10.33
CA LEU A 58 5.29 -8.31 -9.20
C LEU A 58 5.78 -6.87 -9.47
N ARG A 59 6.15 -6.53 -10.70
CA ARG A 59 6.54 -5.17 -11.08
C ARG A 59 5.36 -4.20 -11.03
N GLU A 60 4.19 -4.64 -11.49
CA GLU A 60 2.96 -3.85 -11.42
C GLU A 60 2.59 -3.55 -9.96
N LEU A 61 2.51 -4.59 -9.12
CA LEU A 61 2.23 -4.43 -7.68
C LEU A 61 3.23 -3.50 -7.01
N LYS A 62 4.52 -3.62 -7.34
CA LYS A 62 5.55 -2.71 -6.84
C LYS A 62 5.29 -1.26 -7.25
N GLY A 63 4.97 -1.00 -8.52
CA GLY A 63 4.67 0.36 -8.98
C GLY A 63 3.44 0.97 -8.30
N GLU A 64 2.44 0.16 -8.01
CA GLU A 64 1.26 0.59 -7.23
C GLU A 64 1.62 0.90 -5.78
N ILE A 65 2.45 0.07 -5.12
CA ILE A 65 2.95 0.33 -3.78
C ILE A 65 3.77 1.62 -3.75
N ASP A 66 4.72 1.80 -4.68
CA ASP A 66 5.54 3.01 -4.77
C ASP A 66 4.65 4.27 -4.91
N SER A 67 3.57 4.18 -5.67
CA SER A 67 2.59 5.27 -5.84
C SER A 67 1.80 5.55 -4.54
N LEU A 68 1.45 4.51 -3.78
CA LEU A 68 0.78 4.64 -2.48
C LEU A 68 1.72 5.23 -1.41
N GLU A 69 2.98 4.81 -1.38
CA GLU A 69 4.00 5.36 -0.50
C GLU A 69 4.24 6.85 -0.79
N GLN A 70 4.33 7.24 -2.07
CA GLN A 70 4.41 8.65 -2.46
C GLN A 70 3.22 9.46 -1.93
N ARG A 71 2.00 8.93 -2.04
CA ARG A 71 0.80 9.58 -1.49
C ARG A 71 0.90 9.70 0.02
N LEU A 72 1.29 8.64 0.73
CA LEU A 72 1.44 8.61 2.18
C LEU A 72 2.42 9.70 2.66
N HIS A 73 3.56 9.83 1.99
CA HIS A 73 4.58 10.84 2.31
C HIS A 73 4.19 12.25 1.87
N SER A 74 3.40 12.41 0.81
CA SER A 74 2.92 13.70 0.35
C SER A 74 1.89 14.34 1.29
N VAL A 75 1.20 13.58 2.15
CA VAL A 75 0.29 14.15 3.17
C VAL A 75 1.06 14.70 4.38
N VAL A 76 2.40 14.64 4.39
CA VAL A 76 3.27 15.11 5.48
C VAL A 76 3.90 16.50 5.18
N HIS A 77 3.46 17.20 4.12
CA HIS A 77 3.87 18.57 3.80
C HIS A 77 2.66 19.49 3.61
#